data_AF-A0A9R1QCI1-F1
#
_entry.id   AF-A0A9R1QCI1-F1
#
_cell.length_a   1.000
_cell.length_b   1.000
_cell.length_c   1.000
_cell.angle_alpha   90.00
_cell.angle_beta   90.00
_cell.angle_gamma   90.00
#
_symmetry.space_group_name_H-M   'P 1'
#
loop_
_entity.id
_entity.type
_entity.pdbx_description
1 polymer ?
#
loop_
_entity_poly.entity_id
_entity_poly.type
_entity_poly.pdbx_seq_one_letter_code
_entity_poly.pdbx_strand_id
1 'polypeptide(L)'
;MFPPPNAFGPLRPPQPPPWQWQWQQHQHPHQHQHQHQPLPFQPEAAALAAASSFWQRDNVREHLKKLQETVAISSALINELEEIALVRNSSDASAQEPSSSAVESSSGSGVSSAGRPCHFSELASEIKISQDIHESLATDAANYLCSQLQHLLAPISSAINQDGPWAERSAMVSLTQKLQKSKRNKRWRKRKRKHVAELFQKESAEFDRIDQEADEWRARQIANDIAKRKGRKHEADCQEESK
;
A
#
# COMPACT_ATOMS: atom_id res chain seq x y z
N MET A 1 46.76 -17.18 -53.48
CA MET A 1 47.72 -16.35 -52.70
C MET A 1 47.37 -16.50 -51.24
N PHE A 2 48.20 -17.16 -50.45
CA PHE A 2 48.04 -17.27 -48.99
C PHE A 2 48.84 -16.16 -48.31
N PRO A 3 48.35 -15.52 -47.24
CA PRO A 3 49.13 -14.53 -46.50
C PRO A 3 50.20 -15.21 -45.62
N PRO A 4 51.31 -14.53 -45.31
CA PRO A 4 52.44 -15.09 -44.56
C PRO A 4 52.13 -15.27 -43.05
N PRO A 5 52.85 -16.17 -42.35
CA PRO A 5 52.43 -16.72 -41.06
C PRO A 5 52.83 -15.86 -39.83
N ASN A 6 52.82 -14.52 -39.94
CA ASN A 6 53.24 -13.65 -38.82
C ASN A 6 52.50 -12.28 -38.77
N ALA A 7 51.21 -12.26 -39.10
CA ALA A 7 50.38 -11.05 -39.02
C ALA A 7 49.60 -10.86 -37.70
N PHE A 8 49.83 -11.71 -36.70
CA PHE A 8 49.19 -11.58 -35.39
C PHE A 8 50.25 -11.28 -34.33
N GLY A 9 50.32 -10.01 -33.90
CA GLY A 9 50.97 -9.66 -32.64
C GLY A 9 50.32 -10.40 -31.46
N PRO A 10 50.93 -10.38 -30.26
CA PRO A 10 50.49 -11.18 -29.12
C PRO A 10 49.01 -10.97 -28.83
N LEU A 11 48.26 -12.08 -28.80
CA LEU A 11 46.84 -12.14 -28.50
C LEU A 11 46.56 -11.37 -27.21
N ARG A 12 45.81 -10.27 -27.33
CA ARG A 12 45.29 -9.54 -26.18
C ARG A 12 44.47 -10.53 -25.34
N PRO A 13 44.71 -10.66 -24.03
CA PRO A 13 43.89 -11.52 -23.19
C PRO A 13 42.42 -11.08 -23.26
N PRO A 14 41.47 -12.04 -23.17
CA PRO A 14 40.05 -11.74 -23.30
C PRO A 14 39.64 -10.68 -22.28
N GLN A 15 39.01 -9.62 -22.78
CA GLN A 15 38.44 -8.57 -21.93
C GLN A 15 37.41 -9.21 -20.98
N PRO A 16 37.53 -8.99 -19.66
CA PRO A 16 36.56 -9.50 -18.72
C PRO A 16 35.19 -8.86 -18.95
N PRO A 17 34.09 -9.60 -18.74
CA PRO A 17 32.74 -9.07 -18.91
C PRO A 17 32.48 -7.89 -17.96
N PRO A 18 31.64 -6.92 -18.35
CA PRO A 18 31.50 -5.62 -17.67
C PRO A 18 31.09 -5.70 -16.20
N TRP A 19 30.50 -6.82 -15.76
CA TRP A 19 30.13 -7.05 -14.37
C TRP A 19 31.33 -7.31 -13.44
N GLN A 20 32.49 -7.71 -13.97
CA GLN A 20 33.68 -7.99 -13.16
C GLN A 20 34.31 -6.71 -12.61
N TRP A 21 34.18 -5.59 -13.34
CA TRP A 21 34.58 -4.25 -12.89
C TRP A 21 33.73 -3.74 -11.72
N GLN A 22 32.49 -4.23 -11.57
CA GLN A 22 31.60 -3.82 -10.48
C GLN A 22 32.03 -4.39 -9.12
N TRP A 23 32.70 -5.55 -9.12
CA TRP A 23 33.24 -6.17 -7.91
C TRP A 23 34.60 -5.61 -7.49
N GLN A 24 35.43 -5.21 -8.46
CA GLN A 24 36.77 -4.70 -8.19
C GLN A 24 36.77 -3.27 -7.61
N GLN A 25 35.72 -2.48 -7.90
CA GLN A 25 35.48 -1.17 -7.27
C GLN A 25 35.14 -1.25 -5.77
N HIS A 26 34.73 -2.43 -5.25
CA HIS A 26 34.35 -2.59 -3.85
C HIS A 26 35.48 -3.07 -2.93
N GLN A 27 36.68 -3.33 -3.45
CA GLN A 27 37.75 -4.03 -2.69
C GLN A 27 39.08 -3.26 -2.57
N HIS A 28 39.16 -2.01 -3.02
CA HIS A 28 40.33 -1.17 -2.76
C HIS A 28 39.93 0.16 -2.10
N PRO A 29 40.24 0.37 -0.81
CA PRO A 29 40.28 1.70 -0.24
C PRO A 29 41.59 2.37 -0.73
N HIS A 30 41.59 2.90 -1.94
CA HIS A 30 42.68 3.76 -2.39
C HIS A 30 42.54 5.13 -1.71
N GLN A 31 43.38 5.30 -0.70
CA GLN A 31 43.84 6.57 -0.13
C GLN A 31 44.25 7.54 -1.24
N HIS A 32 43.33 8.38 -1.69
CA HIS A 32 43.67 9.62 -2.37
C HIS A 32 43.46 10.76 -1.39
N GLN A 33 44.56 11.22 -0.78
CA GLN A 33 44.64 12.53 -0.14
C GLN A 33 44.44 13.60 -1.23
N HIS A 34 43.19 13.98 -1.47
CA HIS A 34 42.91 15.30 -2.00
C HIS A 34 42.65 16.21 -0.80
N GLN A 35 43.49 17.24 -0.69
CA GLN A 35 43.28 18.33 0.26
C GLN A 35 41.90 18.94 0.01
N HIS A 36 40.95 18.59 0.87
CA HIS A 36 39.68 19.28 0.93
C HIS A 36 39.90 20.61 1.64
N GLN A 37 39.93 21.69 0.86
CA GLN A 37 39.44 22.97 1.37
C GLN A 37 38.03 22.73 1.94
N PRO A 38 37.72 23.21 3.16
CA PRO A 38 36.38 23.11 3.68
C PRO A 38 35.47 24.03 2.87
N LEU A 39 34.67 23.44 1.98
CA LEU A 39 33.46 24.07 1.45
C LEU A 39 32.58 24.45 2.65
N PRO A 40 32.01 25.66 2.67
CA PRO A 40 31.17 26.09 3.78
C PRO A 40 29.97 25.15 3.89
N PHE A 41 29.67 24.75 5.13
CA PHE A 41 28.47 24.00 5.52
C PHE A 41 27.28 24.36 4.62
N GLN A 42 26.78 23.40 3.83
CA GLN A 42 25.57 23.60 3.05
C GLN A 42 24.34 23.33 3.95
N PRO A 43 23.59 24.36 4.37
CA PRO A 43 22.28 24.18 5.02
C PRO A 43 21.27 23.44 4.14
N GLU A 44 21.52 23.36 2.83
CA GLU A 44 20.68 22.66 1.85
C GLU A 44 20.66 21.13 2.06
N ALA A 45 21.77 20.52 2.49
CA ALA A 45 21.81 19.08 2.75
C ALA A 45 20.98 18.67 3.99
N ALA A 46 20.99 19.51 5.03
CA ALA A 46 20.16 19.31 6.21
C ALA A 46 18.68 19.57 5.91
N ALA A 47 18.36 20.58 5.09
CA ALA A 47 17.01 20.83 4.60
C ALA A 47 16.50 19.68 3.69
N LEU A 48 17.36 19.11 2.83
CA LEU A 48 17.06 17.93 2.02
C LEU A 48 16.81 16.68 2.89
N ALA A 49 17.58 16.51 3.97
CA ALA A 49 17.39 15.41 4.92
C ALA A 49 16.11 15.58 5.76
N ALA A 50 15.77 16.81 6.15
CA ALA A 50 14.55 17.14 6.89
C ALA A 50 13.29 16.98 6.02
N ALA A 51 13.30 17.52 4.79
CA ALA A 51 12.28 17.30 3.78
C ALA A 51 12.10 15.79 3.51
N SER A 52 13.20 15.05 3.44
CA SER A 52 13.17 13.60 3.28
C SER A 52 12.56 12.84 4.47
N SER A 53 12.48 13.42 5.67
CA SER A 53 11.92 12.73 6.85
C SER A 53 10.40 12.64 6.78
N PHE A 54 9.71 13.74 6.48
CA PHE A 54 8.24 13.74 6.38
C PHE A 54 7.74 12.75 5.33
N TRP A 55 8.35 12.72 4.13
CA TRP A 55 7.96 11.85 3.01
C TRP A 55 8.36 10.37 3.17
N GLN A 56 8.82 9.96 4.35
CA GLN A 56 8.94 8.54 4.67
C GLN A 56 7.55 7.90 4.81
N ARG A 57 7.41 6.67 4.33
CA ARG A 57 6.12 5.96 4.26
C ARG A 57 5.40 5.90 5.62
N ASP A 58 6.15 5.67 6.69
CA ASP A 58 5.59 5.54 8.04
C ASP A 58 5.10 6.88 8.59
N ASN A 59 5.89 7.94 8.39
CA ASN A 59 5.56 9.31 8.81
C ASN A 59 4.35 9.86 8.05
N VAL A 60 4.32 9.74 6.71
CA VAL A 60 3.15 10.15 5.92
C VAL A 60 1.88 9.40 6.35
N ARG A 61 1.98 8.10 6.67
CA ARG A 61 0.82 7.33 7.14
C ARG A 61 0.30 7.83 8.47
N GLU A 62 1.18 8.03 9.44
CA GLU A 62 0.79 8.54 10.76
C GLU A 62 0.20 9.94 10.67
N HIS A 63 0.82 10.80 9.86
CA HIS A 63 0.35 12.16 9.63
C HIS A 63 -1.06 12.20 9.01
N LEU A 64 -1.31 11.38 7.98
CA LEU A 64 -2.63 11.26 7.38
C LEU A 64 -3.68 10.70 8.36
N LYS A 65 -3.28 9.78 9.25
CA LYS A 65 -4.17 9.27 10.31
C LYS A 65 -4.58 10.39 11.26
N LYS A 66 -3.62 11.19 11.74
CA LYS A 66 -3.90 12.36 12.60
C LYS A 66 -4.80 13.39 11.91
N LEU A 67 -4.56 13.65 10.62
CA LEU A 67 -5.40 14.53 9.82
C LEU A 67 -6.84 14.01 9.73
N GLN A 68 -7.02 12.71 9.46
CA GLN A 68 -8.35 12.09 9.41
C GLN A 68 -9.07 12.14 10.76
N GLU A 69 -8.37 11.85 11.86
CA GLU A 69 -8.90 11.95 13.23
C GLU A 69 -9.32 13.38 13.56
N THR A 70 -8.47 14.36 13.22
CA THR A 70 -8.76 15.79 13.45
C THR A 70 -9.99 16.23 12.67
N VAL A 71 -10.12 15.83 11.39
CA VAL A 71 -11.30 16.13 10.57
C VAL A 71 -12.57 15.52 11.19
N ALA A 72 -12.51 14.29 11.68
CA ALA A 72 -13.65 13.64 12.34
C ALA A 72 -14.07 14.38 13.61
N ILE A 73 -13.12 14.81 14.44
CA ILE A 73 -13.38 15.63 15.64
C ILE A 73 -13.99 16.98 15.23
N SER A 74 -13.44 17.64 14.20
CA SER A 74 -13.99 18.90 13.69
C SER A 74 -15.43 18.75 13.19
N SER A 75 -15.78 17.65 12.51
CA SER A 75 -17.17 17.38 12.10
C SER A 75 -18.11 17.20 13.29
N ALA A 76 -17.66 16.53 14.36
CA ALA A 76 -18.44 16.41 15.58
C ALA A 76 -18.64 17.77 16.28
N LEU A 77 -17.57 18.59 16.33
CA LEU A 77 -17.63 19.93 16.91
C LEU A 77 -18.52 20.89 16.11
N ILE A 78 -18.55 20.77 14.77
CA ILE A 78 -19.50 21.53 13.94
C ILE A 78 -20.94 21.21 14.35
N ASN A 79 -21.26 19.94 14.55
CA ASN A 79 -22.59 19.56 15.05
C ASN A 79 -22.82 20.16 16.45
N GLU A 80 -21.87 20.07 17.38
CA GLU A 80 -22.02 20.67 18.71
C GLU A 80 -22.28 22.19 18.65
N LEU A 81 -21.53 22.94 17.83
CA LEU A 81 -21.73 24.38 17.61
C LEU A 81 -23.09 24.71 16.98
N GLU A 82 -23.57 23.90 16.03
CA GLU A 82 -24.91 24.04 15.48
C GLU A 82 -26.00 23.84 16.55
N GLU A 83 -25.77 22.96 17.54
CA GLU A 83 -26.70 22.77 18.65
C GLU A 83 -26.74 23.99 19.56
N ILE A 84 -25.56 24.49 19.94
CA ILE A 84 -25.42 25.68 20.79
C ILE A 84 -26.15 26.86 20.15
N ALA A 85 -25.96 27.05 18.83
CA ALA A 85 -26.66 28.09 18.07
C ALA A 85 -28.20 27.90 18.08
N LEU A 86 -28.69 26.67 17.95
CA LEU A 86 -30.13 26.37 18.01
C LEU A 86 -30.72 26.65 19.40
N VAL A 87 -30.06 26.21 20.47
CA VAL A 87 -30.51 26.43 21.86
C VAL A 87 -30.59 27.93 22.15
N ARG A 88 -29.57 28.70 21.75
CA ARG A 88 -29.53 30.15 21.90
C ARG A 88 -30.70 30.85 21.18
N ASN A 89 -30.93 30.50 19.91
CA ASN A 89 -32.04 31.06 19.13
C ASN A 89 -33.42 30.76 19.73
N SER A 90 -33.59 29.59 20.37
CA SER A 90 -34.84 29.22 21.03
C SER A 90 -35.08 30.01 22.35
N SER A 91 -34.01 30.31 23.08
CA SER A 91 -34.07 31.10 24.33
C SER A 91 -34.40 32.57 24.05
N ASP A 92 -33.77 33.18 23.03
CA ASP A 92 -34.02 34.58 22.67
C ASP A 92 -35.44 34.80 22.11
N ALA A 93 -36.00 33.81 21.40
CA ALA A 93 -37.39 33.85 20.92
C ALA A 93 -38.43 33.77 22.05
N SER A 94 -38.11 33.12 23.17
CA SER A 94 -39.00 33.01 24.34
C SER A 94 -38.98 34.27 25.24
N ALA A 95 -37.99 35.15 25.08
CA ALA A 95 -37.85 36.38 25.86
C ALA A 95 -38.57 37.59 25.21
N GLN A 96 -39.08 37.46 23.98
CA GLN A 96 -40.00 38.43 23.39
C GLN A 96 -41.45 38.07 23.73
N GLU A 97 -42.09 38.89 24.57
CA GLU A 97 -43.55 38.94 24.72
C GLU A 97 -44.22 39.09 23.33
N PRO A 98 -45.20 38.25 22.97
CA PRO A 98 -45.83 38.28 21.67
C PRO A 98 -46.85 39.42 21.60
N SER A 99 -46.46 40.55 21.00
CA SER A 99 -47.44 41.49 20.45
C SER A 99 -47.78 41.07 19.01
N SER A 100 -48.89 40.35 18.92
CA SER A 100 -49.69 39.99 17.75
C SER A 100 -49.24 40.51 16.37
N SER A 101 -48.96 39.57 15.46
CA SER A 101 -49.56 39.56 14.12
C SER A 101 -49.28 38.21 13.45
N ALA A 102 -50.35 37.45 13.20
CA ALA A 102 -50.32 36.21 12.47
C ALA A 102 -49.92 36.46 11.01
N VAL A 103 -48.80 35.90 10.59
CA VAL A 103 -48.60 35.49 9.19
C VAL A 103 -47.90 34.15 9.20
N GLU A 104 -48.63 33.13 8.75
CA GLU A 104 -48.08 31.83 8.43
C GLU A 104 -46.89 32.00 7.49
N SER A 105 -45.73 31.51 7.90
CA SER A 105 -44.65 31.18 6.98
C SER A 105 -44.23 29.76 7.28
N SER A 106 -44.98 28.86 6.65
CA SER A 106 -44.53 27.53 6.30
C SER A 106 -43.16 27.64 5.62
N SER A 107 -42.11 27.37 6.38
CA SER A 107 -40.78 27.07 5.84
C SER A 107 -40.44 25.66 6.26
N GLY A 108 -41.07 24.71 5.56
CA GLY A 108 -40.63 23.33 5.53
C GLY A 108 -39.27 23.24 4.85
N SER A 109 -38.21 23.57 5.58
CA SER A 109 -36.85 23.24 5.18
C SER A 109 -36.58 21.80 5.58
N GLY A 110 -36.96 20.89 4.68
CA GLY A 110 -36.56 19.49 4.74
C GLY A 110 -35.05 19.37 4.52
N VAL A 111 -34.28 19.45 5.59
CA VAL A 111 -33.02 18.70 5.70
C VAL A 111 -33.32 17.50 6.59
N SER A 112 -33.58 16.38 5.93
CA SER A 112 -33.39 15.07 6.51
C SER A 112 -31.90 14.93 6.83
N SER A 113 -31.48 15.47 7.98
CA SER A 113 -30.23 15.06 8.62
C SER A 113 -30.58 13.82 9.40
N ALA A 114 -30.40 12.67 8.76
CA ALA A 114 -30.48 11.38 9.42
C ALA A 114 -29.42 11.32 10.53
N GLY A 115 -29.79 11.73 11.74
CA GLY A 115 -28.99 11.58 12.96
C GLY A 115 -28.82 12.84 13.81
N ARG A 116 -29.89 13.35 14.44
CA ARG A 116 -29.76 14.30 15.57
C ARG A 116 -30.80 13.95 16.64
N PRO A 117 -30.51 14.01 17.96
CA PRO A 117 -29.38 14.71 18.59
C PRO A 117 -28.35 13.82 19.30
N CYS A 118 -27.07 14.15 19.10
CA CYS A 118 -26.12 14.07 20.20
C CYS A 118 -26.55 15.15 21.20
N HIS A 119 -26.93 14.78 22.42
CA HIS A 119 -27.44 15.73 23.40
C HIS A 119 -26.28 16.45 24.11
N PHE A 120 -25.50 17.23 23.36
CA PHE A 120 -24.30 17.89 23.91
C PHE A 120 -24.67 18.91 24.97
N SER A 121 -25.77 19.63 24.77
CA SER A 121 -26.34 20.55 25.76
C SER A 121 -26.80 19.82 27.04
N GLU A 122 -27.46 18.67 26.91
CA GLU A 122 -27.87 17.87 28.08
C GLU A 122 -26.65 17.28 28.81
N LEU A 123 -25.65 16.78 28.08
CA LEU A 123 -24.38 16.29 28.65
C LEU A 123 -23.62 17.42 29.36
N ALA A 124 -23.54 18.61 28.77
CA ALA A 124 -22.94 19.78 29.41
C ALA A 124 -23.67 20.14 30.70
N SER A 125 -25.01 20.08 30.70
CA SER A 125 -25.84 20.32 31.88
C SER A 125 -25.65 19.25 32.97
N GLU A 126 -25.48 17.98 32.59
CA GLU A 126 -25.20 16.86 33.49
C GLU A 126 -23.82 17.04 34.17
N ILE A 127 -22.86 17.57 33.43
CA ILE A 127 -21.51 17.91 33.92
C ILE A 127 -21.48 19.28 34.63
N LYS A 128 -22.64 19.96 34.74
CA LYS A 128 -22.81 21.29 35.37
C LYS A 128 -21.99 22.41 34.71
N ILE A 129 -21.80 22.32 33.40
CA ILE A 129 -21.21 23.38 32.58
C ILE A 129 -22.34 24.34 32.19
N SER A 130 -22.18 25.64 32.47
CA SER A 130 -23.16 26.64 32.04
C SER A 130 -23.09 26.83 30.51
N GLN A 131 -24.20 27.24 29.92
CA GLN A 131 -24.30 27.44 28.47
C GLN A 131 -23.22 28.41 27.94
N ASP A 132 -22.98 29.53 28.62
CA ASP A 132 -21.96 30.51 28.22
C ASP A 132 -20.54 29.89 28.24
N ILE A 133 -20.25 29.06 29.25
CA ILE A 133 -18.95 28.37 29.37
C ILE A 133 -18.83 27.33 28.26
N HIS A 134 -19.89 26.57 28.00
CA HIS A 134 -19.95 25.59 26.92
C HIS A 134 -19.71 26.23 25.55
N GLU A 135 -20.35 27.36 25.26
CA GLU A 135 -20.15 28.14 24.03
C GLU A 135 -18.70 28.65 23.90
N SER A 136 -18.11 29.17 24.98
CA SER A 136 -16.71 29.61 24.96
C SER A 136 -15.73 28.46 24.71
N LEU A 137 -15.94 27.31 25.37
CA LEU A 137 -15.10 26.12 25.23
C LEU A 137 -15.18 25.54 23.81
N ALA A 138 -16.40 25.46 23.25
CA ALA A 138 -16.62 24.98 21.90
C ALA A 138 -15.96 25.90 20.85
N THR A 139 -16.04 27.21 21.07
CA THR A 139 -15.39 28.22 20.20
C THR A 139 -13.86 28.13 20.28
N ASP A 140 -13.30 28.00 21.48
CA ASP A 140 -11.85 27.82 21.68
C ASP A 140 -11.34 26.50 21.07
N ALA A 141 -12.10 25.42 21.25
CA ALA A 141 -11.80 24.14 20.61
C ALA A 141 -11.83 24.25 19.08
N ALA A 142 -12.77 25.02 18.51
CA ALA A 142 -12.84 25.25 17.06
C ALA A 142 -11.62 26.01 16.56
N ASN A 143 -11.20 27.06 17.26
CA ASN A 143 -9.99 27.82 16.93
C ASN A 143 -8.75 26.91 16.99
N TYR A 144 -8.62 26.10 18.04
CA TYR A 144 -7.53 25.13 18.17
C TYR A 144 -7.50 24.13 17.01
N LEU A 145 -8.65 23.52 16.67
CA LEU A 145 -8.74 22.56 15.57
C LEU A 145 -8.45 23.20 14.22
N CYS A 146 -8.87 24.45 13.99
CA CYS A 146 -8.53 25.21 12.79
C CYS A 146 -7.01 25.40 12.66
N SER A 147 -6.32 25.85 13.71
CA SER A 147 -4.85 25.95 13.72
C SER A 147 -4.20 24.58 13.53
N GLN A 148 -4.71 23.54 14.18
CA GLN A 148 -4.20 22.17 14.05
C GLN A 148 -4.33 21.64 12.61
N LEU A 149 -5.48 21.85 11.95
CA LEU A 149 -5.69 21.48 10.56
C LEU A 149 -4.74 22.25 9.63
N GLN A 150 -4.51 23.54 9.86
CA GLN A 150 -3.51 24.31 9.10
C GLN A 150 -2.10 23.73 9.24
N HIS A 151 -1.69 23.39 10.46
CA HIS A 151 -0.39 22.76 10.71
C HIS A 151 -0.26 21.37 10.07
N LEU A 152 -1.31 20.56 10.10
CA LEU A 152 -1.32 19.25 9.44
C LEU A 152 -1.35 19.37 7.91
N LEU A 153 -1.95 20.42 7.35
CA LEU A 153 -1.96 20.62 5.90
C LEU A 153 -0.66 21.27 5.37
N ALA A 154 0.08 22.01 6.19
CA ALA A 154 1.26 22.77 5.76
C ALA A 154 2.35 21.95 5.04
N PRO A 155 2.76 20.75 5.51
CA PRO A 155 3.76 19.94 4.78
C PRO A 155 3.27 19.45 3.42
N ILE A 156 1.96 19.18 3.32
CA ILE A 156 1.32 18.68 2.10
C ILE A 156 1.18 19.83 1.09
N SER A 157 0.72 21.01 1.54
CA SER A 157 0.59 22.19 0.69
C SER A 157 1.94 22.64 0.14
N SER A 158 2.99 22.59 0.96
CA SER A 158 4.38 22.89 0.55
C SER A 158 4.88 22.00 -0.60
N ALA A 159 4.37 20.79 -0.77
CA ALA A 159 4.75 19.90 -1.89
C ALA A 159 3.81 19.99 -3.10
N ILE A 160 2.59 20.49 -2.93
CA ILE A 160 1.62 20.62 -4.02
C ILE A 160 1.76 21.98 -4.72
N ASN A 161 2.06 23.03 -3.96
CA ASN A 161 2.18 24.39 -4.47
C ASN A 161 3.38 24.49 -5.43
N GLN A 162 3.19 25.19 -6.55
CA GLN A 162 4.25 25.36 -7.55
C GLN A 162 5.44 26.15 -7.00
N ASP A 163 5.17 27.06 -6.05
CA ASP A 163 6.13 27.91 -5.37
C ASP A 163 6.82 27.23 -4.16
N GLY A 164 6.45 25.99 -3.86
CA GLY A 164 7.02 25.22 -2.76
C GLY A 164 8.45 24.75 -3.03
N PRO A 165 9.24 24.43 -1.99
CA PRO A 165 10.60 23.93 -2.15
C PRO A 165 10.64 22.69 -3.06
N TRP A 166 11.50 22.73 -4.07
CA TRP A 166 11.63 21.64 -5.05
C TRP A 166 11.95 20.28 -4.40
N ALA A 167 12.62 20.30 -3.24
CA ALA A 167 12.95 19.14 -2.43
C ALA A 167 11.70 18.37 -1.98
N GLU A 168 10.70 19.09 -1.47
CA GLU A 168 9.42 18.52 -1.01
C GLU A 168 8.67 17.87 -2.17
N ARG A 169 8.62 18.56 -3.32
CA ARG A 169 7.99 18.05 -4.55
C ARG A 169 8.66 16.76 -5.02
N SER A 170 10.00 16.75 -5.04
CA SER A 170 10.79 15.60 -5.47
C SER A 170 10.62 14.40 -4.53
N ALA A 171 10.58 14.65 -3.22
CA ALA A 171 10.36 13.63 -2.21
C ALA A 171 8.95 13.01 -2.32
N MET A 172 7.90 13.83 -2.53
CA MET A 172 6.54 13.39 -2.81
C MET A 172 6.45 12.52 -4.08
N VAL A 173 7.08 12.96 -5.18
CA VAL A 173 7.12 12.20 -6.45
C VAL A 173 7.84 10.86 -6.25
N SER A 174 8.98 10.87 -5.56
CA SER A 174 9.75 9.65 -5.25
C SER A 174 8.94 8.66 -4.42
N LEU A 175 8.22 9.12 -3.39
CA LEU A 175 7.33 8.28 -2.59
C LEU A 175 6.24 7.64 -3.46
N THR A 176 5.61 8.44 -4.33
CA THR A 176 4.56 7.98 -5.24
C THR A 176 5.08 6.92 -6.21
N GLN A 177 6.25 7.14 -6.80
CA GLN A 177 6.91 6.17 -7.68
C GLN A 177 7.28 4.88 -6.95
N LYS A 178 7.81 4.97 -5.72
CA LYS A 178 8.11 3.79 -4.88
C LYS A 178 6.83 2.99 -4.60
N LEU A 179 5.72 3.65 -4.30
CA LEU A 179 4.42 3.00 -4.09
C LEU A 179 3.92 2.28 -5.35
N GLN A 180 3.98 2.94 -6.51
CA GLN A 180 3.61 2.33 -7.79
C GLN A 180 4.50 1.13 -8.13
N LYS A 181 5.82 1.26 -7.95
CA LYS A 181 6.79 0.18 -8.14
C LYS A 181 6.50 -1.01 -7.23
N SER A 182 6.19 -0.76 -5.95
CA SER A 182 5.82 -1.80 -4.99
C SER A 182 4.56 -2.56 -5.43
N LYS A 183 3.50 -1.83 -5.84
CA LYS A 183 2.26 -2.44 -6.38
C LYS A 183 2.54 -3.31 -7.61
N ARG A 184 3.35 -2.81 -8.56
CA ARG A 184 3.75 -3.56 -9.76
C ARG A 184 4.55 -4.81 -9.40
N ASN A 185 5.54 -4.68 -8.52
CA ASN A 185 6.37 -5.79 -8.06
C ASN A 185 5.54 -6.88 -7.36
N LYS A 186 4.58 -6.50 -6.50
CA LYS A 186 3.67 -7.47 -5.86
C LYS A 186 2.87 -8.28 -6.88
N ARG A 187 2.30 -7.61 -7.90
CA ARG A 187 1.56 -8.27 -8.99
C ARG A 187 2.47 -9.18 -9.82
N TRP A 188 3.67 -8.71 -10.18
CA TRP A 188 4.64 -9.49 -10.93
C TRP A 188 5.06 -10.76 -10.17
N ARG A 189 5.40 -10.66 -8.88
CA ARG A 189 5.74 -11.82 -8.04
C ARG A 189 4.59 -12.82 -7.93
N LYS A 190 3.35 -12.34 -7.83
CA LYS A 190 2.17 -13.22 -7.82
C LYS A 190 2.05 -14.00 -9.12
N ARG A 191 2.19 -13.34 -10.28
CA ARG A 191 2.15 -14.01 -11.59
C ARG A 191 3.30 -15.01 -11.75
N LYS A 192 4.53 -14.63 -11.38
CA LYS A 192 5.70 -15.51 -11.45
C LYS A 192 5.49 -16.78 -10.62
N ARG A 193 5.04 -16.65 -9.37
CA ARG A 193 4.75 -17.82 -8.51
C ARG A 193 3.65 -18.72 -9.09
N LYS A 194 2.59 -18.12 -9.65
CA LYS A 194 1.52 -18.89 -10.32
C LYS A 194 2.07 -19.69 -11.50
N HIS A 195 2.84 -19.04 -12.36
CA HIS A 195 3.43 -19.70 -13.53
C HIS A 195 4.38 -20.84 -13.14
N VAL A 196 5.20 -20.64 -12.11
CA VAL A 196 6.06 -21.70 -11.57
C VAL A 196 5.23 -22.88 -11.04
N ALA A 197 4.17 -22.61 -10.27
CA ALA A 197 3.27 -23.67 -9.78
C ALA A 197 2.56 -24.41 -10.93
N GLU A 198 2.15 -23.71 -11.99
CA GLU A 198 1.55 -24.33 -13.18
C GLU A 198 2.54 -25.25 -13.92
N LEU A 199 3.83 -24.88 -13.99
CA LEU A 199 4.87 -25.73 -14.57
C LEU A 199 5.07 -27.01 -13.75
N PHE A 200 5.19 -26.88 -12.42
CA PHE A 200 5.31 -28.04 -11.52
C PHE A 200 4.09 -28.95 -11.56
N GLN A 201 2.87 -28.40 -11.66
CA GLN A 201 1.65 -29.19 -11.80
C GLN A 201 1.64 -30.00 -13.10
N LYS A 202 2.05 -29.39 -14.22
CA LYS A 202 2.15 -30.10 -15.50
C LYS A 202 3.17 -31.21 -15.47
N GLU A 203 4.34 -30.95 -14.88
CA GLU A 203 5.39 -31.95 -14.71
C GLU A 203 4.92 -33.12 -13.83
N SER A 204 4.29 -32.81 -12.69
CA SER A 204 3.74 -33.84 -11.79
C SER A 204 2.67 -34.68 -12.50
N ALA A 205 1.76 -34.05 -13.24
CA ALA A 205 0.73 -34.77 -14.00
C ALA A 205 1.31 -35.65 -15.11
N GLU A 206 2.44 -35.26 -15.71
CA GLU A 206 3.13 -36.08 -16.70
C GLU A 206 3.76 -37.32 -16.06
N PHE A 207 4.38 -37.17 -14.88
CA PHE A 207 4.89 -38.31 -14.12
C PHE A 207 3.77 -39.26 -13.69
N ASP A 208 2.67 -38.72 -13.14
CA ASP A 208 1.50 -39.51 -12.76
C ASP A 208 0.94 -40.30 -13.95
N ARG A 209 0.94 -39.70 -15.15
CA ARG A 209 0.50 -40.37 -16.38
C ARG A 209 1.41 -41.52 -16.78
N ILE A 210 2.73 -41.32 -16.71
CA ILE A 210 3.72 -42.36 -17.03
C ILE A 210 3.61 -43.52 -16.05
N ASP A 211 3.43 -43.23 -14.76
CA ASP A 211 3.26 -44.25 -13.72
C ASP A 211 1.99 -45.08 -13.96
N GLN A 212 0.87 -44.42 -14.30
CA GLN A 212 -0.37 -45.09 -14.68
C GLN A 212 -0.19 -45.98 -15.92
N GLU A 213 0.48 -45.49 -16.96
CA GLU A 213 0.75 -46.29 -18.16
C GLU A 213 1.62 -47.52 -17.86
N ALA A 214 2.61 -47.37 -16.97
CA ALA A 214 3.45 -48.48 -16.53
C ALA A 214 2.66 -49.50 -15.69
N ASP A 215 1.78 -49.05 -14.81
CA ASP A 215 0.85 -49.90 -14.05
C ASP A 215 -0.09 -50.67 -14.98
N GLU A 216 -0.68 -49.98 -15.95
CA GLU A 216 -1.53 -50.60 -16.96
C GLU A 216 -0.77 -51.63 -17.80
N TRP A 217 0.46 -51.30 -18.23
CA TRP A 217 1.29 -52.23 -18.98
C TRP A 217 1.59 -53.49 -18.17
N ARG A 218 1.94 -53.33 -16.89
CA ARG A 218 2.14 -54.47 -15.97
C ARG A 218 0.88 -55.30 -15.81
N ALA A 219 -0.27 -54.67 -15.61
CA ALA A 219 -1.56 -55.37 -15.51
C ALA A 219 -1.87 -56.19 -16.78
N ARG A 220 -1.59 -55.63 -17.96
CA ARG A 220 -1.75 -56.32 -19.25
C ARG A 220 -0.82 -57.53 -19.38
N GLN A 221 0.44 -57.41 -18.94
CA GLN A 221 1.38 -58.55 -18.96
C GLN A 221 0.93 -59.67 -18.01
N ILE A 222 0.52 -59.33 -16.79
CA ILE A 222 0.01 -60.31 -15.83
C ILE A 222 -1.23 -61.03 -16.40
N ALA A 223 -2.16 -60.28 -17.00
CA ALA A 223 -3.34 -60.86 -17.64
C ALA A 223 -2.97 -61.81 -18.80
N ASN A 224 -1.99 -61.43 -19.63
CA ASN A 224 -1.51 -62.26 -20.73
C ASN A 224 -0.88 -63.57 -20.24
N ASP A 225 -0.05 -63.50 -19.21
CA ASP A 225 0.60 -64.67 -18.61
C ASP A 225 -0.41 -65.62 -17.95
N ILE A 226 -1.42 -65.07 -17.26
CA ILE A 226 -2.53 -65.86 -16.70
C ILE A 226 -3.30 -66.56 -17.83
N ALA A 227 -3.62 -65.85 -18.92
CA ALA A 227 -4.33 -66.43 -20.05
C ALA A 227 -3.51 -67.55 -20.72
N LYS A 228 -2.22 -67.33 -20.97
CA LYS A 228 -1.31 -68.35 -21.52
C LYS A 228 -1.19 -69.58 -20.61
N ARG A 229 -1.09 -69.39 -19.30
CA ARG A 229 -1.03 -70.51 -18.34
C ARG A 229 -2.33 -71.31 -18.34
N LYS A 230 -3.49 -70.63 -18.40
CA LYS A 230 -4.80 -71.30 -18.50
C LYS A 230 -4.94 -72.07 -19.82
N GLY A 231 -4.50 -71.50 -20.94
CA GLY A 231 -4.51 -72.18 -22.24
C GLY A 231 -3.65 -73.44 -22.24
N ARG A 232 -2.41 -73.36 -21.73
CA ARG A 232 -1.53 -74.54 -21.60
C ARG A 232 -2.12 -75.61 -20.68
N LYS A 233 -2.77 -75.20 -19.58
CA LYS A 233 -3.42 -76.15 -18.67
C LYS A 233 -4.55 -76.89 -19.39
N HIS A 234 -5.43 -76.16 -20.07
CA HIS A 234 -6.52 -76.77 -20.83
C HIS A 234 -6.02 -77.70 -21.95
N GLU A 235 -4.93 -77.34 -22.62
CA GLU A 235 -4.29 -78.18 -23.64
C GLU A 235 -3.73 -79.47 -23.03
N ALA A 236 -3.11 -79.41 -21.85
CA ALA A 236 -2.62 -80.59 -21.14
C ALA A 236 -3.77 -81.50 -20.68
N ASP A 237 -4.82 -80.91 -20.09
CA ASP A 237 -6.00 -81.66 -19.63
C ASP A 237 -6.69 -82.40 -20.80
N CYS A 238 -6.82 -81.77 -21.98
CA CYS A 238 -7.38 -82.43 -23.18
C CYS A 238 -6.49 -83.56 -23.74
N GLN A 239 -5.17 -83.47 -23.60
CA GLN A 239 -4.25 -84.53 -24.04
C GLN A 239 -4.26 -85.73 -23.08
N GLU A 240 -4.52 -85.50 -21.79
CA GLU A 240 -4.65 -86.55 -20.78
C GLU A 240 -5.96 -87.34 -20.95
N GLU A 241 -7.06 -86.69 -21.32
CA GLU A 241 -8.35 -87.35 -21.61
C GLU A 241 -8.37 -88.14 -22.94
N SER A 242 -7.40 -87.93 -23.84
CA SER A 242 -7.32 -88.63 -25.13
C SER A 242 -6.41 -89.88 -25.10
N LYS A 243 -5.90 -90.28 -23.94
CA LYS A 243 -5.10 -91.50 -23.72
C LYS A 243 -5.89 -92.56 -22.97
#